data_AF-A0A2T7KGA9-F1
#
_entry.id   AF-A0A2T7KGA9-F1
#
_cell.length_a   1.000
_cell.length_b   1.000
_cell.length_c   1.000
_cell.angle_alpha   90.00
_cell.angle_beta   90.00
_cell.angle_gamma   90.00
#
_symmetry.space_group_name_H-M   'P 1'
#
loop_
_entity.id
_entity.type
_entity.pdbx_description
1 polymer ?
#
loop_
_entity_poly.entity_id
_entity_poly.type
_entity_poly.pdbx_seq_one_letter_code
_entity_poly.pdbx_strand_id
1 'polypeptide(L)'
;MTYLTAEQRGDLAEEMLPVAANLAVIVHGDGGPEDVQAVLAGLDDARRTALIVALAALVDPEQPLSRALGWLNPTGPGVVAPHWGEERTVRDLAPDSDGDPDEVDMVAVHGYLDGHQVELTEPEFLAVLEEALARGMSRLDIDRVRGVGRGVTERRVDRLRKRYQRAGRDLPVALRPEGKREDFTAAQVVEIREVYAAGGVTDLELAMRYGRSRNTITCLLSGITYPDAGGPVRPRRGAKPKETSRVEFAGQTGPAPVLDVARAS
;
A
#
# COMPACT_ATOMS: atom_id res chain seq x y z
N MET A 1 -20.35 -28.36 15.58
CA MET A 1 -19.08 -27.66 15.85
C MET A 1 -19.35 -26.18 15.68
N THR A 2 -19.19 -25.39 16.73
CA THR A 2 -19.36 -23.93 16.64
C THR A 2 -18.14 -23.38 15.92
N TYR A 3 -18.34 -22.73 14.78
CA TYR A 3 -17.25 -22.09 14.06
C TYR A 3 -16.80 -20.84 14.85
N LEU A 4 -15.57 -20.86 15.35
CA LEU A 4 -14.95 -19.70 15.98
C LEU A 4 -14.66 -18.62 14.92
N THR A 5 -14.87 -17.36 15.28
CA THR A 5 -14.47 -16.22 14.44
C THR A 5 -12.93 -16.12 14.37
N ALA A 6 -12.41 -15.33 13.43
CA ALA A 6 -10.96 -15.12 13.32
C ALA A 6 -10.37 -14.50 14.60
N GLU A 7 -11.06 -13.51 15.18
CA GLU A 7 -10.71 -12.87 16.46
C GLU A 7 -10.68 -13.90 17.59
N GLN A 8 -11.73 -14.69 17.75
CA GLN A 8 -11.79 -15.74 18.79
C GLN A 8 -10.69 -16.80 18.64
N ARG A 9 -10.27 -17.11 17.40
CA ARG A 9 -9.13 -18.01 17.17
C ARG A 9 -7.80 -17.37 17.57
N GLY A 10 -7.65 -16.06 17.32
CA GLY A 10 -6.49 -15.28 17.76
C GLY A 10 -6.38 -15.25 19.28
N ASP A 11 -7.47 -14.88 19.95
CA ASP A 11 -7.55 -14.85 21.42
C ASP A 11 -7.22 -16.23 22.03
N LEU A 12 -7.76 -17.29 21.41
CA LEU A 12 -7.49 -18.66 21.87
C LEU A 12 -6.02 -19.06 21.66
N ALA A 13 -5.39 -18.67 20.54
CA ALA A 13 -3.97 -18.92 20.31
C ALA A 13 -3.09 -18.17 21.33
N GLU A 14 -3.45 -16.94 21.68
CA GLU A 14 -2.77 -16.15 22.72
C GLU A 14 -2.93 -16.80 24.11
N GLU A 15 -4.14 -17.25 24.46
CA GLU A 15 -4.41 -18.00 25.71
C GLU A 15 -3.54 -19.27 25.80
N MET A 16 -3.20 -19.90 24.66
CA MET A 16 -2.38 -21.11 24.62
C MET A 16 -0.88 -20.85 24.72
N LEU A 17 -0.38 -19.61 24.67
CA LEU A 17 1.06 -19.32 24.75
C LEU A 17 1.74 -19.87 26.02
N PRO A 18 1.17 -19.76 27.23
CA PRO A 18 1.76 -20.36 28.43
C PRO A 18 1.79 -21.90 28.35
N VAL A 19 0.78 -22.52 27.74
CA VAL A 19 0.70 -23.97 27.56
C VAL A 19 1.75 -24.43 26.54
N ALA A 20 1.92 -23.70 25.44
CA ALA A 20 2.95 -23.92 24.43
C ALA A 20 4.35 -23.81 25.04
N ALA A 21 4.60 -22.77 25.84
CA ALA A 21 5.88 -22.59 26.53
C ALA A 21 6.15 -23.72 27.54
N ASN A 22 5.16 -24.14 28.33
CA ASN A 22 5.30 -25.28 29.24
C ASN A 22 5.62 -26.57 28.47
N LEU A 23 4.92 -26.82 27.35
CA LEU A 23 5.17 -27.99 26.52
C LEU A 23 6.58 -27.97 25.94
N ALA A 24 7.06 -26.81 25.47
CA ALA A 24 8.44 -26.66 25.03
C ALA A 24 9.42 -26.99 26.15
N VAL A 25 9.22 -26.48 27.37
CA VAL A 25 10.10 -26.79 28.52
C VAL A 25 10.10 -28.29 28.85
N ILE A 26 8.93 -28.95 28.86
CA ILE A 26 8.82 -30.40 29.11
C ILE A 26 9.61 -31.17 28.06
N VAL A 27 9.42 -30.83 26.78
CA VAL A 27 10.02 -31.51 25.63
C VAL A 27 11.52 -31.26 25.52
N HIS A 28 12.00 -30.07 25.89
CA HIS A 28 13.42 -29.71 25.90
C HIS A 28 14.17 -30.14 27.19
N GLY A 29 13.44 -30.54 28.24
CA GLY A 29 13.99 -30.93 29.54
C GLY A 29 13.91 -32.43 29.79
N ASP A 30 13.73 -32.81 31.05
CA ASP A 30 13.64 -34.22 31.49
C ASP A 30 12.22 -34.81 31.36
N GLY A 31 11.29 -34.10 30.72
CA GLY A 31 9.91 -34.52 30.60
C GLY A 31 9.74 -35.74 29.69
N GLY A 32 8.91 -36.69 30.13
CA GLY A 32 8.59 -37.89 29.37
C GLY A 32 7.33 -37.74 28.50
N PRO A 33 7.02 -38.75 27.67
CA PRO A 33 5.75 -38.82 26.93
C PRO A 33 4.50 -38.72 27.83
N GLU A 34 4.59 -39.20 29.07
CA GLU A 34 3.52 -39.13 30.06
C GLU A 34 3.20 -37.68 30.47
N ASP A 35 4.22 -36.84 30.64
CA ASP A 35 4.06 -35.42 30.99
C ASP A 35 3.42 -34.64 29.84
N VAL A 36 3.85 -34.92 28.60
CA VAL A 36 3.24 -34.36 27.39
C VAL A 36 1.76 -34.78 27.30
N GLN A 37 1.47 -36.06 27.52
CA GLN A 37 0.10 -36.57 27.49
C GLN A 37 -0.77 -35.92 28.57
N ALA A 38 -0.24 -35.70 29.77
CA ALA A 38 -0.94 -35.04 30.87
C ALA A 38 -1.35 -33.61 30.50
N VAL A 39 -0.46 -32.85 29.84
CA VAL A 39 -0.77 -31.49 29.35
C VAL A 39 -1.87 -31.54 28.27
N LEU A 40 -1.78 -32.46 27.31
CA LEU A 40 -2.73 -32.55 26.19
C LEU A 40 -4.11 -33.11 26.60
N ALA A 41 -4.17 -33.93 27.65
CA ALA A 41 -5.41 -34.53 28.16
C ALA A 41 -6.41 -33.48 28.68
N GLY A 42 -5.92 -32.34 29.17
CA GLY A 42 -6.74 -31.24 29.69
C GLY A 42 -7.33 -30.32 28.61
N LEU A 43 -6.95 -30.49 27.35
CA LEU A 43 -7.37 -29.62 26.25
C LEU A 43 -8.48 -30.27 25.42
N ASP A 44 -9.50 -29.48 25.10
CA ASP A 44 -10.48 -29.84 24.09
C ASP A 44 -9.91 -29.67 22.67
N ASP A 45 -10.65 -30.10 21.65
CA ASP A 45 -10.17 -30.08 20.27
C ASP A 45 -9.85 -28.65 19.78
N ALA A 46 -10.65 -27.65 20.17
CA ALA A 46 -10.42 -26.26 19.78
C ALA A 46 -9.11 -25.72 20.38
N ARG A 47 -8.86 -25.97 21.67
CA ARG A 47 -7.62 -25.59 22.36
C ARG A 47 -6.42 -26.36 21.84
N ARG A 48 -6.56 -27.64 21.47
CA ARG A 48 -5.48 -28.39 20.80
C ARG A 48 -5.11 -27.78 19.46
N THR A 49 -6.09 -27.42 18.63
CA THR A 49 -5.82 -26.73 17.36
C THR A 49 -5.12 -25.39 17.59
N ALA A 50 -5.59 -24.59 18.55
CA ALA A 50 -4.96 -23.31 18.89
C ALA A 50 -3.53 -23.49 19.45
N LEU A 51 -3.29 -24.54 20.24
CA LEU A 51 -1.95 -24.88 20.74
C LEU A 51 -1.00 -25.25 19.60
N ILE A 52 -1.45 -25.99 18.59
CA ILE A 52 -0.64 -26.31 17.41
C ILE A 52 -0.25 -25.02 16.67
N VAL A 53 -1.19 -24.09 16.49
CA VAL A 53 -0.93 -22.78 15.87
C VAL A 53 0.08 -21.97 16.69
N ALA A 54 -0.09 -21.92 18.01
CA ALA A 54 0.82 -21.21 18.91
C ALA A 54 2.24 -21.80 18.87
N LEU A 55 2.37 -23.13 18.91
CA LEU A 55 3.66 -23.81 18.79
C LEU A 55 4.32 -23.54 17.43
N ALA A 56 3.56 -23.58 16.34
CA ALA A 56 4.08 -23.26 15.01
C ALA A 56 4.55 -21.80 14.90
N ALA A 57 3.85 -20.85 15.54
CA ALA A 57 4.22 -19.44 15.57
C ALA A 57 5.51 -19.15 16.35
N LEU A 58 5.91 -20.03 17.28
CA LEU A 58 7.16 -19.92 18.03
C LEU A 58 8.39 -20.41 17.24
N VAL A 59 8.18 -21.13 16.13
CA VAL A 59 9.26 -21.66 15.30
C VAL A 59 9.69 -20.59 14.30
N ASP A 60 10.97 -20.24 14.29
CA ASP A 60 11.57 -19.46 13.21
C ASP A 60 11.65 -20.33 11.95
N PRO A 61 10.91 -20.02 10.87
CA PRO A 61 10.89 -20.83 9.66
C PRO A 61 12.20 -20.74 8.86
N GLU A 62 12.99 -19.67 9.06
CA GLU A 62 14.25 -19.43 8.35
C GLU A 62 15.44 -20.14 9.01
N GLN A 63 15.26 -20.68 10.22
CA GLN A 63 16.36 -21.38 10.89
C GLN A 63 16.59 -22.76 10.23
N PRO A 64 17.86 -23.23 10.15
CA PRO A 64 18.16 -24.58 9.68
C PRO A 64 17.43 -25.65 10.49
N LEU A 65 16.93 -26.71 9.84
CA LEU A 65 16.21 -27.77 10.55
C LEU A 65 17.09 -28.44 11.62
N SER A 66 18.39 -28.58 11.35
CA SER A 66 19.38 -29.10 12.30
C SER A 66 19.43 -28.29 13.59
N ARG A 67 19.20 -26.97 13.53
CA ARG A 67 19.12 -26.09 14.69
C ARG A 67 17.76 -26.22 15.38
N ALA A 68 16.67 -26.22 14.61
CA ALA A 68 15.30 -26.33 15.14
C ALA A 68 15.09 -27.64 15.93
N LEU A 69 15.64 -28.75 15.43
CA LEU A 69 15.53 -30.08 16.03
C LEU A 69 16.81 -30.52 16.75
N GLY A 70 17.77 -29.62 16.95
CA GLY A 70 19.08 -29.97 17.50
C GLY A 70 19.02 -30.60 18.91
N TRP A 71 17.95 -30.30 19.65
CA TRP A 71 17.67 -30.85 20.97
C TRP A 71 17.19 -32.31 20.94
N LEU A 72 16.69 -32.81 19.81
CA LEU A 72 16.31 -34.23 19.63
C LEU A 72 17.53 -35.13 19.38
N ASN A 73 18.72 -34.55 19.19
CA ASN A 73 19.93 -35.32 18.93
C ASN A 73 20.48 -35.88 20.25
N PRO A 74 20.37 -37.20 20.51
CA PRO A 74 20.81 -37.74 21.79
C PRO A 74 22.33 -37.68 21.85
N THR A 75 22.90 -37.04 22.88
CA THR A 75 24.35 -37.06 23.13
C THR A 75 24.89 -38.43 23.60
N GLY A 76 24.14 -39.52 23.35
CA GLY A 76 24.49 -40.88 23.76
C GLY A 76 25.37 -41.60 22.73
N PRO A 77 26.40 -42.35 23.16
CA PRO A 77 27.23 -43.13 22.24
C PRO A 77 26.41 -44.18 21.50
N GLY A 78 26.32 -44.06 20.17
CA GLY A 78 25.69 -45.05 19.29
C GLY A 78 24.36 -44.63 18.64
N VAL A 79 23.83 -43.43 18.94
CA VAL A 79 22.65 -42.93 18.22
C VAL A 79 23.08 -42.20 16.95
N VAL A 80 22.76 -42.78 15.80
CA VAL A 80 22.92 -42.10 14.50
C VAL A 80 21.81 -41.06 14.41
N ALA A 81 22.17 -39.78 14.58
CA ALA A 81 21.25 -38.68 14.30
C ALA A 81 20.73 -38.83 12.86
N PRO A 82 19.43 -38.63 12.60
CA PRO A 82 18.94 -38.56 11.24
C PRO A 82 19.74 -37.49 10.50
N HIS A 83 20.18 -37.79 9.27
CA HIS A 83 20.87 -36.81 8.44
C HIS A 83 19.83 -35.82 7.90
N TRP A 84 19.36 -34.93 8.78
CA TRP A 84 18.61 -33.75 8.40
C TRP A 84 19.57 -32.92 7.55
N GLY A 85 19.31 -32.79 6.25
CA GLY A 85 20.23 -32.09 5.34
C GLY A 85 20.63 -30.74 5.92
N GLU A 86 21.92 -30.54 6.17
CA GLU A 86 22.43 -29.58 7.17
C GLU A 86 22.15 -28.10 6.84
N GLU A 87 21.73 -27.81 5.61
CA GLU A 87 21.53 -26.44 5.11
C GLU A 87 20.08 -26.07 4.83
N ARG A 88 19.14 -27.02 4.82
CA ARG A 88 17.72 -26.68 4.51
C ARG A 88 17.04 -26.09 5.73
N THR A 89 16.34 -24.98 5.52
CA THR A 89 15.52 -24.33 6.54
C THR A 89 14.25 -25.14 6.82
N VAL A 90 13.56 -24.83 7.92
CA VAL A 90 12.23 -25.40 8.19
C VAL A 90 11.27 -25.08 7.03
N ARG A 91 11.35 -23.86 6.48
CA ARG A 91 10.57 -23.43 5.31
C ARG A 91 10.84 -24.31 4.09
N ASP A 92 12.10 -24.58 3.77
CA ASP A 92 12.45 -25.35 2.57
C ASP A 92 11.91 -26.78 2.60
N LEU A 93 11.66 -27.33 3.80
CA LEU A 93 11.18 -28.69 4.01
C LEU A 93 9.66 -28.78 4.13
N ALA A 94 8.99 -27.66 4.40
CA ALA A 94 7.55 -27.61 4.26
C ALA A 94 7.21 -27.98 2.81
N PRO A 95 6.25 -28.88 2.57
CA PRO A 95 5.77 -29.08 1.21
C PRO A 95 5.36 -27.72 0.68
N ASP A 96 5.76 -27.42 -0.56
CA ASP A 96 5.15 -26.31 -1.28
C ASP A 96 3.64 -26.53 -1.15
N SER A 97 2.96 -25.60 -0.49
CA SER A 97 1.53 -25.66 -0.47
C SER A 97 1.15 -25.53 -1.94
N ASP A 98 0.60 -26.59 -2.53
CA ASP A 98 -0.14 -26.54 -3.79
C ASP A 98 -1.42 -25.72 -3.55
N GLY A 99 -1.27 -24.53 -2.95
CA GLY A 99 -2.30 -23.55 -2.81
C GLY A 99 -2.84 -23.29 -4.19
N ASP A 100 -4.15 -23.11 -4.26
CA ASP A 100 -4.79 -22.72 -5.49
C ASP A 100 -4.00 -21.50 -6.04
N PRO A 101 -3.49 -21.52 -7.28
CA PRO A 101 -2.81 -20.35 -7.83
C PRO A 101 -3.68 -19.08 -7.82
N ASP A 102 -4.99 -19.23 -7.60
CA ASP A 102 -5.95 -18.15 -7.41
C ASP A 102 -6.20 -17.80 -5.92
N GLU A 103 -5.61 -18.52 -4.95
CA GLU A 103 -5.66 -18.18 -3.53
C GLU A 103 -4.84 -16.92 -3.26
N VAL A 104 -5.46 -15.97 -2.56
CA VAL A 104 -4.86 -14.67 -2.25
C VAL A 104 -4.25 -14.71 -0.86
N ASP A 105 -2.92 -14.57 -0.77
CA ASP A 105 -2.27 -14.34 0.51
C ASP A 105 -2.54 -12.91 1.00
N MET A 106 -3.53 -12.77 1.88
CA MET A 106 -3.89 -11.47 2.47
C MET A 106 -2.77 -10.88 3.34
N VAL A 107 -1.84 -11.69 3.85
CA VAL A 107 -0.66 -11.20 4.59
C VAL A 107 0.28 -10.48 3.63
N ALA A 108 0.53 -11.08 2.45
CA ALA A 108 1.30 -10.43 1.39
C ALA A 108 0.65 -9.13 0.90
N VAL A 109 -0.68 -9.12 0.72
CA VAL A 109 -1.47 -7.94 0.35
C VAL A 109 -1.30 -6.81 1.37
N HIS A 110 -1.49 -7.09 2.66
CA HIS A 110 -1.33 -6.08 3.72
C HIS A 110 0.11 -5.61 3.83
N GLY A 111 1.08 -6.54 3.83
CA GLY A 111 2.50 -6.19 3.86
C GLY A 111 2.91 -5.28 2.70
N TYR A 112 2.37 -5.52 1.51
CA TYR A 112 2.60 -4.66 0.35
C TYR A 112 2.05 -3.24 0.56
N LEU A 113 0.83 -3.11 1.12
CA LEU A 113 0.19 -1.82 1.40
C LEU A 113 0.87 -1.06 2.54
N ASP A 114 1.54 -1.77 3.46
CA ASP A 114 2.32 -1.18 4.55
C ASP A 114 3.74 -0.80 4.13
N GLY A 115 4.12 -1.06 2.87
CA GLY A 115 5.39 -0.64 2.28
C GLY A 115 6.48 -1.72 2.27
N HIS A 116 6.22 -2.92 2.79
CA HIS A 116 7.17 -4.03 2.76
C HIS A 116 7.43 -4.51 1.33
N GLN A 117 8.67 -4.92 1.05
CA GLN A 117 9.04 -5.50 -0.24
C GLN A 117 8.56 -6.94 -0.36
N VAL A 118 7.30 -7.11 -0.75
CA VAL A 118 6.69 -8.41 -1.02
C VAL A 118 6.55 -8.61 -2.53
N GLU A 119 6.90 -9.81 -3.02
CA GLU A 119 6.56 -10.24 -4.38
C GLU A 119 5.10 -10.64 -4.42
N LEU A 120 4.35 -10.14 -5.40
CA LEU A 120 2.93 -10.41 -5.50
C LEU A 120 2.60 -11.10 -6.82
N THR A 121 1.79 -12.13 -6.73
CA THR A 121 1.08 -12.74 -7.85
C THR A 121 0.10 -11.76 -8.48
N GLU A 122 -0.49 -12.13 -9.62
CA GLU A 122 -1.53 -11.34 -10.26
C GLU A 122 -2.81 -11.20 -9.39
N PRO A 123 -3.40 -12.28 -8.84
CA PRO A 123 -4.59 -12.18 -8.00
C PRO A 123 -4.32 -11.38 -6.71
N GLU A 124 -3.18 -11.55 -6.06
CA GLU A 124 -2.80 -10.74 -4.89
C GLU A 124 -2.67 -9.25 -5.23
N PHE A 125 -2.08 -8.92 -6.37
CA PHE A 125 -2.00 -7.52 -6.78
C PHE A 125 -3.39 -6.92 -7.11
N LEU A 126 -4.33 -7.72 -7.60
CA LEU A 126 -5.73 -7.28 -7.75
C LEU A 126 -6.36 -7.01 -6.38
N ALA A 127 -6.16 -7.90 -5.41
CA ALA A 127 -6.61 -7.71 -4.04
C ALA A 127 -6.00 -6.45 -3.39
N VAL A 128 -4.72 -6.16 -3.64
CA VAL A 128 -4.08 -4.89 -3.23
C VAL A 128 -4.84 -3.66 -3.76
N LEU A 129 -5.29 -3.68 -5.02
CA LEU A 129 -6.01 -2.55 -5.60
C LEU A 129 -7.41 -2.38 -4.99
N GLU A 130 -8.10 -3.48 -4.71
CA GLU A 130 -9.43 -3.46 -4.07
C GLU A 130 -9.34 -2.97 -2.63
N GLU A 131 -8.38 -3.49 -1.86
CA GLU A 131 -8.13 -3.09 -0.47
C GLU A 131 -7.64 -1.63 -0.39
N ALA A 132 -6.76 -1.19 -1.29
CA ALA A 132 -6.36 0.21 -1.37
C ALA A 132 -7.55 1.14 -1.64
N LEU A 133 -8.45 0.75 -2.55
CA LEU A 133 -9.66 1.50 -2.84
C LEU A 133 -10.58 1.56 -1.62
N ALA A 134 -10.74 0.45 -0.89
CA ALA A 134 -11.51 0.40 0.35
C ALA A 134 -10.93 1.33 1.44
N ARG A 135 -9.60 1.49 1.48
CA ARG A 135 -8.88 2.45 2.35
C ARG A 135 -8.88 3.88 1.83
N GLY A 136 -9.47 4.15 0.66
CA GLY A 136 -9.44 5.48 0.01
C GLY A 136 -8.04 5.90 -0.46
N MET A 137 -7.11 4.95 -0.62
CA MET A 137 -5.77 5.21 -1.12
C MET A 137 -5.77 5.30 -2.65
N SER A 138 -5.14 6.34 -3.18
CA SER A 138 -4.89 6.42 -4.61
C SER A 138 -3.70 5.54 -5.02
N ARG A 139 -3.60 5.19 -6.30
CA ARG A 139 -2.41 4.49 -6.84
C ARG A 139 -1.11 5.26 -6.61
N LEU A 140 -1.19 6.59 -6.50
CA LEU A 140 -0.05 7.43 -6.14
C LEU A 140 0.36 7.26 -4.67
N ASP A 141 -0.61 7.04 -3.79
CA ASP A 141 -0.32 6.78 -2.37
C ASP A 141 0.33 5.41 -2.19
N ILE A 142 -0.10 4.40 -2.97
CA ILE A 142 0.59 3.10 -3.03
C ILE A 142 2.06 3.29 -3.43
N ASP A 143 2.33 4.03 -4.51
CA ASP A 143 3.71 4.33 -4.94
C ASP A 143 4.51 5.04 -3.84
N ARG A 144 3.88 5.98 -3.11
CA ARG A 144 4.52 6.74 -2.02
C ARG A 144 4.86 5.84 -0.83
N VAL A 145 3.92 5.01 -0.37
CA VAL A 145 4.14 4.09 0.76
C VAL A 145 5.22 3.07 0.44
N ARG A 146 5.23 2.58 -0.81
CA ARG A 146 6.26 1.67 -1.33
C ARG A 146 7.63 2.33 -1.57
N GLY A 147 7.73 3.65 -1.47
CA GLY A 147 8.96 4.39 -1.78
C GLY A 147 9.41 4.24 -3.23
N VAL A 148 8.50 3.97 -4.17
CA VAL A 148 8.82 3.80 -5.59
C VAL A 148 8.54 5.07 -6.39
N GLY A 149 9.10 5.14 -7.60
CA GLY A 149 8.85 6.27 -8.51
C GLY A 149 7.37 6.44 -8.84
N ARG A 150 6.93 7.69 -8.99
CA ARG A 150 5.55 8.04 -9.36
C ARG A 150 5.09 7.33 -10.65
N GLY A 151 3.89 6.74 -10.61
CA GLY A 151 3.25 6.07 -11.74
C GLY A 151 3.77 4.66 -12.00
N VAL A 152 4.47 4.03 -11.05
CA VAL A 152 4.87 2.61 -11.18
C VAL A 152 3.65 1.71 -11.07
N THR A 153 2.80 1.94 -10.07
CA THR A 153 1.54 1.21 -9.87
C THR A 153 0.60 1.41 -11.06
N GLU A 154 0.44 2.65 -11.55
CA GLU A 154 -0.39 2.95 -12.73
C GLU A 154 0.07 2.16 -13.97
N ARG A 155 1.39 2.14 -14.24
CA ARG A 155 1.95 1.37 -15.36
C ARG A 155 1.75 -0.13 -15.19
N ARG A 156 1.76 -0.66 -13.96
CA ARG A 156 1.44 -2.07 -13.69
C ARG A 156 -0.03 -2.36 -13.99
N VAL A 157 -0.95 -1.52 -13.51
CA VAL A 157 -2.39 -1.60 -13.81
C VAL A 157 -2.67 -1.54 -15.31
N ASP A 158 -2.06 -0.61 -16.04
CA ASP A 158 -2.25 -0.49 -17.49
C ASP A 158 -1.74 -1.73 -18.25
N ARG A 159 -0.63 -2.33 -17.80
CA ARG A 159 -0.14 -3.59 -18.37
C ARG A 159 -1.11 -4.74 -18.13
N LEU A 160 -1.66 -4.86 -16.91
CA LEU A 160 -2.68 -5.86 -16.58
C LEU A 160 -3.95 -5.65 -17.41
N ARG A 161 -4.45 -4.42 -17.49
CA ARG A 161 -5.62 -4.08 -18.30
C ARG A 161 -5.46 -4.54 -19.76
N LYS A 162 -4.32 -4.22 -20.38
CA LYS A 162 -4.01 -4.65 -21.76
C LYS A 162 -3.93 -6.18 -21.89
N ARG A 163 -3.43 -6.88 -20.87
CA ARG A 163 -3.36 -8.35 -20.85
C ARG A 163 -4.77 -8.97 -20.81
N TYR A 164 -5.65 -8.50 -19.93
CA TYR A 164 -7.05 -8.95 -19.85
C TYR A 164 -7.80 -8.71 -21.17
N GLN A 165 -7.65 -7.50 -21.75
CA GLN A 165 -8.27 -7.15 -23.03
C GLN A 165 -7.80 -8.07 -24.17
N ARG A 166 -6.50 -8.37 -24.25
CA ARG A 166 -5.96 -9.30 -25.27
C ARG A 166 -6.43 -10.73 -25.07
N ALA A 167 -6.62 -11.15 -23.81
CA ALA A 167 -7.12 -12.47 -23.46
C ALA A 167 -8.65 -12.59 -23.63
N GLY A 168 -9.36 -11.50 -23.93
CA GLY A 168 -10.83 -11.48 -24.00
C GLY A 168 -11.50 -11.76 -22.64
N ARG A 169 -10.80 -11.50 -21.53
CA ARG A 169 -11.32 -11.68 -20.16
C ARG A 169 -11.99 -10.40 -19.68
N ASP A 170 -13.01 -10.56 -18.84
CA ASP A 170 -13.67 -9.44 -18.18
C ASP A 170 -12.69 -8.70 -17.26
N LEU A 171 -12.75 -7.37 -17.28
CA LEU A 171 -11.89 -6.55 -16.43
C LEU A 171 -12.43 -6.53 -14.98
N PRO A 172 -11.62 -6.96 -14.00
CA PRO A 172 -11.91 -6.79 -12.58
C PRO A 172 -12.21 -5.31 -12.26
N VAL A 173 -13.07 -5.08 -11.26
CA VAL A 173 -13.48 -3.73 -10.85
C VAL A 173 -12.27 -2.86 -10.50
N ALA A 174 -11.28 -3.44 -9.81
CA ALA A 174 -10.02 -2.77 -9.45
C ALA A 174 -9.19 -2.27 -10.65
N LEU A 175 -9.30 -2.93 -11.82
CA LEU A 175 -8.59 -2.57 -13.05
C LEU A 175 -9.37 -1.62 -13.95
N ARG A 176 -10.67 -1.43 -13.68
CA ARG A 176 -11.48 -0.47 -14.44
C ARG A 176 -10.81 0.90 -14.31
N PRO A 177 -10.71 1.68 -15.40
CA PRO A 177 -10.31 3.06 -15.25
C PRO A 177 -11.26 3.68 -14.22
N GLU A 178 -10.71 4.42 -13.25
CA GLU A 178 -11.53 5.31 -12.44
C GLU A 178 -12.37 6.08 -13.45
N GLY A 179 -13.69 5.86 -13.42
CA GLY A 179 -14.58 6.22 -14.51
C GLY A 179 -14.26 7.64 -14.96
N LYS A 180 -14.19 7.88 -16.26
CA LYS A 180 -13.92 9.22 -16.81
C LYS A 180 -14.83 10.18 -16.04
N ARG A 181 -14.24 11.01 -15.16
CA ARG A 181 -15.02 11.93 -14.33
C ARG A 181 -15.90 12.71 -15.30
N GLU A 182 -17.21 12.69 -15.06
CA GLU A 182 -18.18 13.24 -16.02
C GLU A 182 -17.73 14.62 -16.49
N ASP A 183 -17.72 14.83 -17.79
CA ASP A 183 -17.35 16.13 -18.34
C ASP A 183 -18.33 17.19 -17.79
N PHE A 184 -17.87 18.42 -17.58
CA PHE A 184 -18.73 19.48 -17.08
C PHE A 184 -19.92 19.70 -18.02
N THR A 185 -21.12 19.82 -17.45
CA THR A 185 -22.28 20.29 -18.21
C THR A 185 -22.11 21.76 -18.57
N ALA A 186 -22.75 22.21 -19.65
CA ALA A 186 -22.69 23.62 -20.04
C ALA A 186 -23.15 24.56 -18.91
N ALA A 187 -24.19 24.18 -18.16
CA ALA A 187 -24.68 24.94 -17.01
C ALA A 187 -23.63 25.08 -15.90
N GLN A 188 -22.93 23.98 -15.55
CA GLN A 188 -21.83 24.03 -14.57
C GLN A 188 -20.67 24.90 -15.05
N VAL A 189 -20.37 24.91 -16.35
CA VAL A 189 -19.32 25.78 -16.90
C VAL A 189 -19.70 27.25 -16.75
N VAL A 190 -20.96 27.64 -17.04
CA VAL A 190 -21.46 29.01 -16.81
C VAL A 190 -21.30 29.39 -15.35
N GLU A 191 -21.80 28.54 -14.44
CA GLU A 191 -21.73 28.75 -12.99
C GLU A 191 -20.28 28.99 -12.53
N ILE A 192 -19.35 28.13 -12.93
CA ILE A 192 -17.92 28.27 -12.59
C ILE A 192 -17.35 29.59 -13.11
N ARG A 193 -17.70 29.99 -14.34
CA ARG A 193 -17.25 31.25 -14.95
C ARG A 193 -17.82 32.46 -14.22
N GLU A 194 -19.08 32.44 -13.84
CA GLU A 194 -19.74 33.51 -13.08
C GLU A 194 -19.16 33.66 -11.68
N VAL A 195 -18.95 32.55 -10.96
CA VAL A 195 -18.31 32.54 -9.63
C VAL A 195 -16.90 33.13 -9.71
N TYR A 196 -16.13 32.80 -10.75
CA TYR A 196 -14.81 33.39 -10.94
C TYR A 196 -14.88 34.88 -11.29
N ALA A 197 -15.82 35.29 -12.14
CA ALA A 197 -15.98 36.68 -12.58
C ALA A 197 -16.45 37.62 -11.45
N ALA A 198 -17.21 37.10 -10.49
CA ALA A 198 -17.55 37.82 -9.26
C ALA A 198 -16.32 38.17 -8.40
N GLY A 199 -15.18 37.52 -8.65
CA GLY A 199 -13.92 37.75 -7.94
C GLY A 199 -13.85 37.02 -6.59
N GLY A 200 -12.71 37.13 -5.91
CA GLY A 200 -12.52 36.56 -4.57
C GLY A 200 -12.31 35.04 -4.51
N VAL A 201 -12.23 34.35 -5.66
CA VAL A 201 -11.96 32.91 -5.73
C VAL A 201 -10.80 32.63 -6.70
N THR A 202 -9.89 31.77 -6.28
CA THR A 202 -8.73 31.33 -7.06
C THR A 202 -9.03 30.06 -7.86
N ASP A 203 -8.24 29.81 -8.91
CA ASP A 203 -8.34 28.58 -9.74
C ASP A 203 -8.18 27.31 -8.89
N LEU A 204 -7.39 27.39 -7.80
CA LEU A 204 -7.16 26.27 -6.90
C LEU A 204 -8.41 25.98 -6.06
N GLU A 205 -9.06 27.00 -5.51
CA GLU A 205 -10.29 26.83 -4.73
C GLU A 205 -11.43 26.28 -5.58
N LEU A 206 -11.58 26.75 -6.82
CA LEU A 206 -12.53 26.18 -7.78
C LEU A 206 -12.17 24.72 -8.12
N ALA A 207 -10.89 24.42 -8.33
CA ALA A 207 -10.43 23.06 -8.62
C ALA A 207 -10.76 22.09 -7.46
N MET A 208 -10.57 22.53 -6.22
CA MET A 208 -10.95 21.77 -5.03
C MET A 208 -12.47 21.61 -4.93
N ARG A 209 -13.23 22.70 -5.10
CA ARG A 209 -14.70 22.70 -5.01
C ARG A 209 -15.36 21.72 -5.99
N TYR A 210 -14.88 21.66 -7.23
CA TYR A 210 -15.46 20.81 -8.29
C TYR A 210 -14.71 19.49 -8.51
N GLY A 211 -13.72 19.16 -7.66
CA GLY A 211 -12.95 17.92 -7.78
C GLY A 211 -12.28 17.77 -9.15
N ARG A 212 -11.60 18.82 -9.64
CA ARG A 212 -10.87 18.82 -10.92
C ARG A 212 -9.45 19.31 -10.75
N SER A 213 -8.62 19.10 -11.77
CA SER A 213 -7.28 19.68 -11.77
C SER A 213 -7.35 21.20 -11.97
N ARG A 214 -6.40 21.93 -11.38
CA ARG A 214 -6.28 23.38 -11.60
C ARG A 214 -6.15 23.73 -13.09
N ASN A 215 -5.43 22.92 -13.86
CA ASN A 215 -5.28 23.15 -15.30
C ASN A 215 -6.62 23.01 -16.04
N THR A 216 -7.46 22.05 -15.65
CA THR A 216 -8.82 21.89 -16.21
C THR A 216 -9.65 23.13 -15.96
N ILE A 217 -9.63 23.68 -14.74
CA ILE A 217 -10.33 24.93 -14.40
C ILE A 217 -9.75 26.10 -15.19
N THR A 218 -8.43 26.23 -15.32
CA THR A 218 -7.80 27.28 -16.13
C THR A 218 -8.25 27.23 -17.59
N CYS A 219 -8.25 26.05 -18.22
CA CYS A 219 -8.72 25.88 -19.59
C CYS A 219 -10.22 26.20 -19.73
N LEU A 220 -11.03 25.80 -18.74
CA LEU A 220 -12.47 26.08 -18.71
C LEU A 220 -12.76 27.58 -18.59
N LEU A 221 -12.08 28.27 -17.68
CA LEU A 221 -12.25 29.72 -17.44
C LEU A 221 -11.72 30.57 -18.59
N SER A 222 -10.72 30.09 -19.34
CA SER A 222 -10.17 30.77 -20.52
C SER A 222 -10.93 30.48 -21.81
N GLY A 223 -11.98 29.66 -21.77
CA GLY A 223 -12.76 29.28 -22.95
C GLY A 223 -12.03 28.36 -23.92
N ILE A 224 -10.88 27.78 -23.52
CA ILE A 224 -10.16 26.80 -24.33
C ILE A 224 -10.94 25.49 -24.39
N THR A 225 -11.43 25.04 -23.24
CA THR A 225 -12.38 23.94 -23.14
C THR A 225 -13.79 24.49 -22.93
N TYR A 226 -14.78 23.84 -23.54
CA TYR A 226 -16.20 24.28 -23.54
C TYR A 226 -16.39 25.70 -24.12
N PRO A 227 -16.04 25.93 -25.40
CA PRO A 227 -16.20 27.25 -26.03
C PRO A 227 -17.69 27.65 -26.14
N ASP A 228 -18.59 26.68 -26.31
CA ASP A 228 -20.01 26.92 -26.55
C ASP A 228 -20.82 27.16 -25.26
N ALA A 229 -20.21 26.98 -24.09
CA ALA A 229 -20.92 26.98 -22.81
C ALA A 229 -21.28 28.37 -22.27
N GLY A 230 -21.08 29.48 -22.99
CA GLY A 230 -21.47 30.83 -22.55
C GLY A 230 -20.73 31.35 -21.29
N GLY A 231 -21.24 32.42 -20.66
CA GLY A 231 -20.67 33.01 -19.44
C GLY A 231 -19.39 33.86 -19.65
N PRO A 232 -18.95 34.60 -18.60
CA PRO A 232 -17.79 35.49 -18.68
C PRO A 232 -16.47 34.70 -18.80
N VAL A 233 -15.75 34.92 -19.90
CA VAL A 233 -14.46 34.27 -20.16
C VAL A 233 -13.31 35.13 -19.66
N ARG A 234 -12.33 34.50 -18.99
CA ARG A 234 -11.11 35.18 -18.56
C ARG A 234 -10.37 35.75 -19.77
N PRO A 235 -10.01 37.05 -19.77
CA PRO A 235 -9.23 37.62 -20.86
C PRO A 235 -7.91 36.85 -20.99
N ARG A 236 -7.49 36.59 -22.24
CA ARG A 236 -6.19 35.96 -22.49
C ARG A 236 -5.12 36.80 -21.80
N ARG A 237 -4.31 36.16 -20.96
CA ARG A 237 -3.14 36.81 -20.38
C ARG A 237 -2.28 37.28 -21.55
N GLY A 238 -2.05 38.59 -21.63
CA GLY A 238 -1.20 39.16 -22.67
C GLY A 238 0.14 38.43 -22.72
N ALA A 239 0.78 38.44 -23.90
CA ALA A 239 2.10 37.84 -24.04
C ALA A 239 3.00 38.30 -22.89
N LYS A 240 3.65 37.37 -22.20
CA LYS A 240 4.64 37.73 -21.18
C LYS A 240 5.61 38.72 -21.83
N PRO A 241 5.90 39.88 -21.22
CA PRO A 241 6.87 40.81 -21.75
C PRO A 241 8.15 40.04 -22.09
N LYS A 242 8.62 40.14 -23.33
CA LYS A 242 9.85 39.46 -23.76
C LYS A 242 10.98 39.88 -22.82
N GLU A 243 11.85 38.92 -22.51
CA GLU A 243 12.96 39.01 -21.56
C GLU A 243 13.81 40.28 -21.71
N THR A 244 13.91 40.85 -22.92
CA THR A 244 14.52 42.16 -23.20
C THR A 244 13.96 43.31 -22.35
N SER A 245 12.65 43.33 -22.08
CA SER A 245 12.02 44.34 -21.22
C SER A 245 12.28 44.11 -19.72
N ARG A 246 12.69 42.90 -19.31
CA ARG A 246 13.15 42.62 -17.94
C ARG A 246 14.61 43.04 -17.74
N VAL A 247 15.45 42.92 -18.76
CA VAL A 247 16.85 43.38 -18.72
C VAL A 247 16.92 44.91 -18.66
N GLU A 248 16.04 45.63 -19.36
CA GLU A 248 15.95 47.10 -19.25
C GLU A 248 15.52 47.57 -17.86
N PHE A 249 14.68 46.81 -17.15
CA PHE A 249 14.25 47.15 -15.78
C PHE A 249 15.24 46.71 -14.69
N ALA A 250 16.07 45.69 -14.96
CA ALA A 250 17.12 45.23 -14.05
C ALA A 250 18.48 45.94 -14.24
N GLY A 251 18.63 46.76 -15.31
CA GLY A 251 19.89 47.40 -15.69
C GLY A 251 20.11 48.84 -15.20
N GLN A 252 19.13 49.49 -14.56
CA GLN A 252 19.33 50.80 -13.91
C GLN A 252 19.53 50.66 -12.39
N THR A 253 20.61 50.01 -11.98
CA THR A 253 21.36 50.48 -10.80
C THR A 253 22.12 51.74 -11.22
N GLY A 254 21.40 52.85 -11.41
CA GLY A 254 22.03 54.16 -11.41
C GLY A 254 22.77 54.35 -10.07
N PRO A 255 23.85 55.15 -10.04
CA PRO A 255 24.57 55.43 -8.80
C PRO A 255 23.56 55.90 -7.75
N ALA A 256 23.67 55.33 -6.53
CA ALA A 256 22.82 55.72 -5.41
C ALA A 256 22.80 57.26 -5.32
N PRO A 257 21.63 57.89 -5.19
CA PRO A 257 21.57 59.34 -5.01
C PRO A 257 22.44 59.70 -3.81
N VAL A 258 23.48 60.51 -4.07
CA VAL A 258 24.33 61.06 -3.03
C VAL A 258 23.42 61.97 -2.19
N LEU A 259 23.04 61.49 -1.01
CA LEU A 259 22.36 62.31 -0.02
C LEU A 259 23.34 63.38 0.45
N ASP A 260 23.19 64.57 -0.09
CA ASP A 260 23.90 65.77 0.32
C ASP A 260 23.32 66.23 1.68
N VAL A 261 23.83 65.61 2.76
CA VAL A 261 23.47 65.98 4.13
C VAL A 261 24.24 67.24 4.49
N ALA A 262 23.65 68.39 4.16
CA ALA A 262 24.05 69.67 4.71
C ALA A 262 23.92 69.63 6.24
N ARG A 263 25.07 69.58 6.94
CA ARG A 263 25.16 69.83 8.38
C ARG A 263 24.81 71.30 8.63
N ALA A 264 23.65 71.52 9.24
CA ALA A 264 23.33 72.78 9.89
C ALA A 264 24.12 72.87 11.21
N SER A 265 24.66 74.08 11.42
CA SER A 265 25.48 74.55 12.54
C SER A 265 24.85 74.42 13.92
#